data_AF-A0A6P4YAN8-F1
#
_entry.id   AF-A0A6P4YAN8-F1
#
_cell.length_a   1.000
_cell.length_b   1.000
_cell.length_c   1.000
_cell.angle_alpha   90.00
_cell.angle_beta   90.00
_cell.angle_gamma   90.00
#
_symmetry.space_group_name_H-M   'P 1'
#
loop_
_entity.id
_entity.type
_entity.pdbx_description
1 polymer ?
#
loop_
_entity_poly.entity_id
_entity_poly.type
_entity_poly.pdbx_seq_one_letter_code
_entity_poly.pdbx_strand_id
1 'polypeptide(L)'
;MRNVNSMNHRKKVACFTLALLLLNGVTTRAYGSYGSSFSVSRAQITCNTISTQITGETFTVVCPGGCLTAGGSVWGTGIYTSDSRVCKAAIHDGRIPTTGGVVTGYKLPGQPSYQASTQNGVTTRAYGSYSSSFGFSQVNECATNNGGCAGNCTDTAGSFICSCGAGYVLNADGLACDNVDECATNNGGCAGNCTDTVGSFNCSCGAGYVLNADGLACDNVDECATNNGGCAGNCTDTVGSFNCSCGAGYVLNADGLACDSVITQITCTTDSTEITGQTFTVVCPGGCLTGGSVWGTGIYTSDSRVCKAAIHDGRIPTTGGVVTGYKLPGQPSYQASTQNGVTTRAYGSYSSSFGFSQVNECATNNGGCAGNCTDTVGSFICSCGAGYVLNADGLACDNVDECATNNGGCAGNCTDTVGSFNCSCGAGYVLNADGLACDNVNECATNNGGCAGNCTDTVGSFNCSCGAGYVLNADGLACDNVDECTTNNGGCAGNCTDTVGSFTCSCGAGYVLNANGMACDSPVGAGSTTIKPVGAGSTMKPSAVILMTLVMTMWGLLRE
;
A
#
# COMPACT_ATOMS: atom_id res chain seq x y z
N MET A 1 50.43 -1.89 -47.78
CA MET A 1 51.74 -1.44 -47.24
C MET A 1 51.63 -1.50 -45.72
N ARG A 2 52.29 -2.48 -45.08
CA ARG A 2 53.29 -2.32 -43.99
C ARG A 2 52.96 -1.15 -43.02
N ASN A 3 52.83 -1.31 -41.71
CA ASN A 3 53.69 -2.11 -40.83
C ASN A 3 53.02 -2.40 -39.47
N VAL A 4 53.28 -3.61 -38.98
CA VAL A 4 53.05 -4.09 -37.61
C VAL A 4 54.24 -3.67 -36.74
N ASN A 5 54.00 -3.32 -35.47
CA ASN A 5 54.86 -3.57 -34.30
C ASN A 5 54.26 -2.80 -33.11
N SER A 6 54.14 -3.29 -31.87
CA SER A 6 54.32 -4.58 -31.23
C SER A 6 54.08 -4.34 -29.72
N MET A 7 53.26 -5.18 -29.08
CA MET A 7 53.28 -5.55 -27.64
C MET A 7 53.03 -4.48 -26.56
N ASN A 8 52.47 -4.78 -25.37
CA ASN A 8 51.47 -5.72 -24.89
C ASN A 8 51.17 -5.32 -23.41
N HIS A 9 49.91 -5.48 -22.99
CA HIS A 9 49.42 -5.71 -21.62
C HIS A 9 50.21 -5.27 -20.36
N ARG A 10 49.61 -4.41 -19.52
CA ARG A 10 48.94 -4.79 -18.24
C ARG A 10 48.39 -3.57 -17.45
N LYS A 11 47.06 -3.62 -17.21
CA LYS A 11 46.29 -3.18 -16.01
C LYS A 11 46.20 -1.65 -15.74
N LYS A 12 45.03 -0.99 -15.94
CA LYS A 12 43.91 -0.80 -14.96
C LYS A 12 44.46 -0.45 -13.56
N VAL A 13 44.27 0.73 -12.95
CA VAL A 13 43.09 1.55 -12.52
C VAL A 13 43.71 2.91 -12.08
N ALA A 14 43.24 4.13 -12.35
CA ALA A 14 41.98 4.77 -11.97
C ALA A 14 41.77 6.04 -12.82
N CYS A 15 40.54 6.27 -13.26
CA CYS A 15 40.02 7.52 -13.81
C CYS A 15 39.11 8.16 -12.73
N PHE A 16 38.82 9.47 -12.85
CA PHE A 16 38.18 10.41 -11.88
C PHE A 16 39.21 11.19 -11.03
N THR A 17 39.33 12.52 -11.05
CA THR A 17 38.60 13.59 -11.76
C THR A 17 39.51 14.83 -11.74
N LEU A 18 39.66 15.51 -12.88
CA LEU A 18 40.36 16.78 -13.01
C LEU A 18 39.30 17.88 -13.18
N ALA A 19 39.08 18.73 -12.17
CA ALA A 19 38.51 20.06 -12.36
C ALA A 19 38.78 20.94 -11.13
N LEU A 20 39.18 22.19 -11.41
CA LEU A 20 39.32 23.35 -10.52
C LEU A 20 40.59 23.46 -9.65
N LEU A 21 41.69 23.85 -10.29
CA LEU A 21 42.75 24.65 -9.67
C LEU A 21 43.21 25.74 -10.63
N LEU A 22 42.59 26.90 -10.56
CA LEU A 22 43.23 28.18 -10.83
C LEU A 22 42.63 29.22 -9.88
N LEU A 23 43.36 29.53 -8.82
CA LEU A 23 43.56 30.88 -8.27
C LEU A 23 44.56 30.77 -7.11
N ASN A 24 45.52 31.69 -7.07
CA ASN A 24 46.62 31.85 -6.10
C ASN A 24 47.98 31.23 -6.47
N GLY A 25 48.52 31.65 -7.62
CA GLY A 25 49.87 32.24 -7.64
C GLY A 25 51.06 31.43 -7.12
N VAL A 26 51.17 30.14 -7.41
CA VAL A 26 52.41 29.38 -7.13
C VAL A 26 53.23 29.21 -8.41
N THR A 27 54.35 29.92 -8.51
CA THR A 27 55.40 29.63 -9.48
C THR A 27 56.13 28.35 -9.11
N THR A 28 56.08 27.33 -9.96
CA THR A 28 56.91 26.12 -9.83
C THR A 28 58.22 26.28 -10.60
N ARG A 29 59.36 26.05 -9.94
CA ARG A 29 60.61 25.61 -10.62
C ARG A 29 60.93 24.20 -10.16
N ALA A 30 61.18 23.31 -11.12
CA ALA A 30 61.57 21.94 -10.87
C ALA A 30 63.07 21.86 -10.53
N TYR A 31 63.43 21.13 -9.47
CA TYR A 31 64.74 20.50 -9.34
C TYR A 31 64.68 19.25 -8.42
N GLY A 32 65.10 18.11 -8.97
CA GLY A 32 65.83 17.03 -8.31
C GLY A 32 65.28 16.35 -7.04
N SER A 33 64.77 15.13 -7.22
CA SER A 33 64.96 13.93 -6.37
C SER A 33 65.59 14.10 -4.98
N TYR A 34 64.78 14.08 -3.93
CA TYR A 34 64.89 13.26 -2.68
C TYR A 34 63.62 13.54 -1.86
N GLY A 35 63.10 12.53 -1.16
CA GLY A 35 61.78 12.55 -0.51
C GLY A 35 61.46 13.85 0.23
N SER A 36 60.39 14.52 -0.19
CA SER A 36 59.89 15.73 0.47
C SER A 36 58.64 15.36 1.26
N SER A 37 58.78 15.24 2.58
CA SER A 37 57.64 15.44 3.47
C SER A 37 57.07 16.83 3.17
N PHE A 38 55.84 16.92 2.69
CA PHE A 38 55.15 18.18 2.51
C PHE A 38 54.79 18.72 3.90
N SER A 39 55.65 19.56 4.49
CA SER A 39 55.31 20.27 5.71
C SER A 39 54.41 21.46 5.34
N VAL A 40 53.10 21.28 5.49
CA VAL A 40 52.23 22.45 5.70
C VAL A 40 52.75 23.10 6.98
N SER A 41 53.40 24.26 6.89
CA SER A 41 53.89 24.97 8.07
C SER A 41 52.68 25.44 8.87
N ARG A 42 52.22 24.63 9.83
CA ARG A 42 51.17 25.01 10.76
C ARG A 42 51.71 26.17 11.60
N ALA A 43 50.98 27.29 11.63
CA ALA A 43 51.41 28.45 12.38
C ALA A 43 51.47 28.09 13.87
N GLN A 44 52.68 28.16 14.44
CA GLN A 44 52.89 28.12 15.89
C GLN A 44 52.38 29.44 16.46
N ILE A 45 51.40 29.36 17.35
CA ILE A 45 50.80 30.54 17.99
C ILE A 45 51.18 30.60 19.47
N THR A 46 50.87 31.70 20.14
CA THR A 46 51.11 31.82 21.59
C THR A 46 49.82 31.60 22.36
N CYS A 47 49.91 31.33 23.67
CA CYS A 47 48.72 31.28 24.54
C CYS A 47 47.93 32.60 24.58
N ASN A 48 48.50 33.69 24.06
CA ASN A 48 47.85 34.98 23.98
C ASN A 48 47.13 35.27 22.66
N THR A 49 47.26 34.39 21.67
CA THR A 49 46.69 34.60 20.35
C THR A 49 45.15 34.49 20.39
N ILE A 50 44.48 35.46 19.77
CA ILE A 50 43.02 35.53 19.60
C ILE A 50 42.63 35.23 18.14
N SER A 51 41.37 34.91 17.87
CA SER A 51 40.99 34.40 16.54
C SER A 51 41.13 35.44 15.42
N THR A 52 40.94 36.73 15.72
CA THR A 52 41.11 37.83 14.75
C THR A 52 42.55 37.99 14.25
N GLN A 53 43.54 37.49 15.00
CA GLN A 53 44.96 37.54 14.65
C GLN A 53 45.39 36.38 13.74
N ILE A 54 44.53 35.39 13.53
CA ILE A 54 44.79 34.23 12.69
C ILE A 54 44.15 34.49 11.32
N THR A 55 44.84 34.22 10.23
CA THR A 55 44.30 34.42 8.88
C THR A 55 43.41 33.25 8.45
N GLY A 56 42.39 33.52 7.63
CA GLY A 56 41.42 32.53 7.16
C GLY A 56 40.14 32.46 7.99
N GLU A 57 39.05 32.02 7.37
CA GLU A 57 37.76 31.72 8.02
C GLU A 57 37.82 30.40 8.79
N THR A 58 38.59 29.44 8.29
CA THR A 58 39.00 28.22 8.99
C THR A 58 40.51 28.29 9.26
N PHE A 59 40.93 27.84 10.43
CA PHE A 59 42.34 27.86 10.81
C PHE A 59 42.77 26.56 11.48
N THR A 60 43.98 26.11 11.17
CA THR A 60 44.66 25.03 11.89
C THR A 60 45.96 25.57 12.46
N VAL A 61 46.06 25.59 13.79
CA VAL A 61 47.17 26.18 14.53
C VAL A 61 47.75 25.18 15.51
N VAL A 62 49.01 25.39 15.90
CA VAL A 62 49.64 24.60 16.95
C VAL A 62 49.76 25.44 18.21
N CYS A 63 49.11 24.96 19.26
CA CYS A 63 49.12 25.55 20.58
C CYS A 63 50.26 24.97 21.43
N PRO A 64 51.06 25.82 22.10
CA PRO A 64 52.09 25.36 23.02
C PRO A 64 51.47 24.83 24.32
N GLY A 65 52.25 24.07 25.09
CA GLY A 65 51.85 23.64 26.42
C GLY A 65 51.81 24.79 27.43
N GLY A 66 51.03 24.61 28.51
CA GLY A 66 50.96 25.59 29.60
C GLY A 66 49.97 26.74 29.40
N CYS A 67 49.14 26.72 28.35
CA CYS A 67 48.11 27.74 28.11
C CYS A 67 46.92 27.72 29.09
N LEU A 68 46.94 26.80 30.06
CA LEU A 68 45.99 26.81 31.17
C LEU A 68 46.29 27.95 32.15
N THR A 69 47.56 28.11 32.52
CA THR A 69 48.05 29.12 33.47
C THR A 69 48.54 30.39 32.76
N ALA A 70 48.98 30.28 31.51
CA ALA A 70 49.35 31.42 30.67
C ALA A 70 48.18 31.89 29.79
N GLY A 71 47.85 33.18 29.86
CA GLY A 71 46.88 33.82 28.96
C GLY A 71 45.62 34.35 29.65
N GLY A 72 45.00 35.35 28.99
CA GLY A 72 43.84 36.12 29.45
C GLY A 72 42.53 35.33 29.58
N SER A 73 41.43 36.07 29.73
CA SER A 73 40.10 35.49 29.89
C SER A 73 39.60 34.86 28.58
N VAL A 74 38.67 33.93 28.72
CA VAL A 74 37.91 33.31 27.63
C VAL A 74 36.45 33.57 27.93
N TRP A 75 35.69 34.02 26.94
CA TRP A 75 34.27 34.33 27.06
C TRP A 75 33.46 33.41 26.14
N GLY A 76 32.47 32.72 26.71
CA GLY A 76 31.67 31.71 26.00
C GLY A 76 32.03 30.26 26.31
N THR A 77 31.25 29.34 25.73
CA THR A 77 31.37 27.88 25.85
C THR A 77 30.89 27.27 24.53
N GLY A 78 31.66 26.34 23.94
CA GLY A 78 31.44 25.84 22.58
C GLY A 78 31.76 26.88 21.50
N ILE A 79 31.09 28.03 21.55
CA ILE A 79 31.37 29.23 20.76
C ILE A 79 31.94 30.32 21.67
N TYR A 80 33.04 30.92 21.24
CA TYR A 80 33.82 31.88 22.01
C TYR A 80 33.88 33.23 21.30
N THR A 81 33.88 34.35 22.03
CA THR A 81 34.06 35.68 21.41
C THR A 81 35.39 35.77 20.69
N SER A 82 35.50 36.54 19.60
CA SER A 82 36.71 36.56 18.76
C SER A 82 37.98 37.12 19.43
N ASP A 83 37.82 37.80 20.57
CA ASP A 83 38.90 38.26 21.46
C ASP A 83 39.29 37.23 22.55
N SER A 84 38.62 36.08 22.61
CA SER A 84 38.99 34.97 23.47
C SER A 84 40.29 34.30 23.01
N ARG A 85 41.05 33.77 23.98
CA ARG A 85 42.33 33.11 23.71
C ARG A 85 42.11 31.73 23.09
N VAL A 86 42.56 31.55 21.86
CA VAL A 86 42.27 30.36 21.05
C VAL A 86 42.77 29.08 21.72
N CYS A 87 44.02 29.03 22.20
CA CYS A 87 44.55 27.81 22.83
C CYS A 87 43.89 27.48 24.17
N LYS A 88 43.50 28.50 24.94
CA LYS A 88 42.83 28.30 26.23
C LYS A 88 41.37 27.90 26.05
N ALA A 89 40.71 28.47 25.05
CA ALA A 89 39.40 28.04 24.59
C ALA A 89 39.44 26.60 24.05
N ALA A 90 40.49 26.19 23.33
CA ALA A 90 40.64 24.83 22.82
C ALA A 90 40.82 23.78 23.93
N ILE A 91 41.53 24.14 25.01
CA ILE A 91 41.64 23.30 26.22
C ILE A 91 40.29 23.23 26.91
N HIS A 92 39.61 24.38 27.11
CA HIS A 92 38.26 24.43 27.68
C HIS A 92 37.30 23.52 26.92
N ASP A 93 37.32 23.61 25.59
CA ASP A 93 36.49 22.82 24.67
C ASP A 93 36.91 21.34 24.54
N GLY A 94 37.99 20.93 25.21
CA GLY A 94 38.46 19.54 25.23
C GLY A 94 39.16 19.07 23.95
N ARG A 95 39.54 19.99 23.05
CA ARG A 95 40.15 19.66 21.75
C ARG A 95 41.63 19.36 21.81
N ILE A 96 42.31 19.92 22.81
CA ILE A 96 43.73 19.68 23.07
C ILE A 96 43.97 19.52 24.57
N PRO A 97 44.95 18.69 24.98
CA PRO A 97 45.37 18.59 26.37
C PRO A 97 46.12 19.84 26.84
N THR A 98 46.35 19.97 28.15
CA THR A 98 47.09 21.10 28.75
C THR A 98 48.57 21.16 28.33
N THR A 99 49.10 20.07 27.78
CA THR A 99 50.44 19.98 27.16
C THR A 99 50.52 20.64 25.79
N GLY A 100 49.41 21.15 25.25
CA GLY A 100 49.33 21.75 23.93
C GLY A 100 48.99 20.72 22.85
N GLY A 101 48.93 21.18 21.60
CA GLY A 101 48.51 20.32 20.49
C GLY A 101 48.08 21.09 19.27
N VAL A 102 47.70 20.35 18.23
CA VAL A 102 47.17 20.92 17.00
C VAL A 102 45.67 21.06 17.16
N VAL A 103 45.14 22.25 16.90
CA VAL A 103 43.69 22.50 16.95
C VAL A 103 43.23 23.13 15.64
N THR A 104 42.06 22.69 15.17
CA THR A 104 41.37 23.29 14.03
C THR A 104 40.13 24.00 14.53
N GLY A 105 40.02 25.28 14.21
CA GLY A 105 38.88 26.12 14.53
C GLY A 105 38.39 26.90 13.31
N TYR A 106 37.28 27.59 13.48
CA TYR A 106 36.67 28.43 12.46
C TYR A 106 36.07 29.67 13.08
N LYS A 107 36.01 30.75 12.31
CA LYS A 107 35.40 32.03 12.68
C LYS A 107 33.93 32.01 12.31
N LEU A 108 33.16 32.75 13.09
CA LEU A 108 31.72 32.89 12.96
C LEU A 108 31.31 34.36 13.13
N PRO A 109 30.12 34.76 12.66
CA PRO A 109 29.48 35.98 13.09
C PRO A 109 29.34 36.05 14.63
N GLY A 110 29.14 37.26 15.13
CA GLY A 110 28.85 37.51 16.53
C GLY A 110 27.54 36.89 17.02
N GLN A 111 27.46 36.53 18.30
CA GLN A 111 26.22 36.07 18.94
C GLN A 111 25.61 37.16 19.85
N PRO A 112 24.30 37.13 20.11
CA PRO A 112 23.64 38.05 21.04
C PRO A 112 24.08 37.89 22.51
N SER A 113 24.58 36.72 22.90
CA SER A 113 25.05 36.41 24.25
C SER A 113 25.97 35.19 24.27
N TYR A 114 26.86 35.11 25.25
CA TYR A 114 27.80 34.01 25.47
C TYR A 114 27.68 33.50 26.91
N GLN A 115 27.51 32.19 27.09
CA GLN A 115 27.37 31.57 28.42
C GLN A 115 28.73 31.22 29.03
N ALA A 116 28.83 31.31 30.36
CA ALA A 116 29.99 30.84 31.11
C ALA A 116 29.87 29.34 31.41
N SER A 117 30.99 28.61 31.41
CA SER A 117 31.04 27.27 31.97
C SER A 117 32.44 26.96 32.53
N THR A 118 32.54 25.85 33.27
CA THR A 118 33.82 25.30 33.71
C THR A 118 33.98 23.92 33.09
N GLN A 119 34.93 23.78 32.17
CA GLN A 119 35.23 22.52 31.46
C GLN A 119 36.74 22.33 31.35
N ASN A 120 37.19 21.07 31.44
CA ASN A 120 38.59 20.69 31.24
C ASN A 120 39.61 21.54 32.05
N GLY A 121 39.23 21.93 33.27
CA GLY A 121 40.05 22.73 34.18
C GLY A 121 40.10 24.24 33.87
N VAL A 122 39.37 24.73 32.86
CA VAL A 122 39.24 26.16 32.53
C VAL A 122 37.85 26.64 32.95
N THR A 123 37.76 27.82 33.57
CA THR A 123 36.47 28.51 33.81
C THR A 123 36.37 29.74 32.91
N THR A 124 35.35 29.79 32.05
CA THR A 124 35.08 30.90 31.14
C THR A 124 34.14 31.92 31.77
N ARG A 125 33.97 33.07 31.11
CA ARG A 125 33.07 34.14 31.55
C ARG A 125 31.92 34.31 30.58
N ALA A 126 30.77 34.70 31.12
CA ALA A 126 29.65 35.09 30.30
C ALA A 126 29.92 36.47 29.68
N TYR A 127 29.31 36.74 28.53
CA TYR A 127 29.38 38.03 27.88
C TYR A 127 28.08 38.33 27.13
N GLY A 128 27.77 39.61 26.93
CA GLY A 128 26.62 40.04 26.12
C GLY A 128 26.88 39.90 24.62
N SER A 129 26.23 40.73 23.81
CA SER A 129 26.45 40.70 22.37
C SER A 129 27.87 41.12 22.01
N TYR A 130 28.47 40.41 21.04
CA TYR A 130 29.79 40.71 20.51
C TYR A 130 29.79 40.52 18.99
N SER A 131 30.64 41.23 18.25
CA SER A 131 30.52 41.37 16.79
C SER A 131 31.03 40.18 15.97
N SER A 132 31.85 39.31 16.55
CA SER A 132 32.41 38.13 15.88
C SER A 132 32.79 37.05 16.89
N SER A 133 32.78 35.80 16.46
CA SER A 133 33.10 34.65 17.33
C SER A 133 33.96 33.61 16.62
N PHE A 134 34.35 32.58 17.34
CA PHE A 134 34.99 31.40 16.78
C PHE A 134 34.58 30.17 17.59
N GLY A 135 34.68 29.01 16.95
CA GLY A 135 34.49 27.71 17.58
C GLY A 135 35.54 26.72 17.10
N PHE A 136 35.49 25.51 17.62
CA PHE A 136 36.33 24.40 17.18
C PHE A 136 35.51 23.38 16.41
N SER A 137 36.13 22.73 15.41
CA SER A 137 35.47 21.72 14.57
C SER A 137 34.82 20.66 15.46
N GLN A 138 33.49 20.58 15.47
CA GLN A 138 32.71 19.70 16.35
C GLN A 138 32.89 18.22 16.02
N VAL A 139 32.56 17.39 17.00
CA VAL A 139 32.16 15.99 16.75
C VAL A 139 31.07 16.04 15.68
N ASN A 140 31.18 15.25 14.61
CA ASN A 140 30.12 15.16 13.60
C ASN A 140 28.83 14.66 14.28
N GLU A 141 27.88 15.54 14.57
CA GLU A 141 26.65 15.20 15.28
C GLU A 141 25.74 14.29 14.44
N CYS A 142 25.84 14.39 13.10
CA CYS A 142 25.15 13.49 12.18
C CYS A 142 25.66 12.04 12.29
N ALA A 143 26.89 11.81 12.77
CA ALA A 143 27.43 10.47 12.94
C ALA A 143 26.78 9.68 14.08
N THR A 144 26.05 10.35 14.99
CA THR A 144 25.33 9.71 16.10
C THR A 144 23.83 9.99 15.98
N ASN A 145 23.02 8.95 15.76
CA ASN A 145 21.56 9.06 15.59
C ASN A 145 21.12 10.15 14.58
N ASN A 146 21.88 10.38 13.51
CA ASN A 146 21.58 11.38 12.48
C ASN A 146 21.35 12.80 13.04
N GLY A 147 22.02 13.18 14.14
CA GLY A 147 21.79 14.45 14.83
C GLY A 147 20.39 14.61 15.44
N GLY A 148 19.57 13.56 15.45
CA GLY A 148 18.15 13.63 15.79
C GLY A 148 17.25 14.16 14.67
N CYS A 149 17.78 14.38 13.46
CA CYS A 149 16.99 14.79 12.30
C CYS A 149 16.08 13.64 11.82
N ALA A 150 14.80 13.93 11.57
CA ALA A 150 13.90 13.02 10.87
C ALA A 150 14.25 12.91 9.38
N GLY A 151 14.73 14.00 8.78
CA GLY A 151 15.23 14.06 7.40
C GLY A 151 16.75 13.91 7.29
N ASN A 152 17.37 14.64 6.36
CA ASN A 152 18.81 14.63 6.14
C ASN A 152 19.54 15.55 7.12
N CYS A 153 20.52 15.01 7.84
CA CYS A 153 21.45 15.79 8.66
C CYS A 153 22.67 16.20 7.83
N THR A 154 22.99 17.50 7.84
CA THR A 154 24.24 18.02 7.30
C THR A 154 25.07 18.60 8.44
N ASP A 155 26.25 18.02 8.65
CA ASP A 155 27.21 18.50 9.63
C ASP A 155 27.74 19.87 9.20
N THR A 156 27.75 20.83 10.12
CA THR A 156 28.21 22.20 9.87
C THR A 156 29.27 22.60 10.88
N ALA A 157 30.00 23.66 10.60
CA ALA A 157 31.03 24.12 11.52
C ALA A 157 30.39 24.66 12.81
N GLY A 158 30.36 23.83 13.87
CA GLY A 158 29.88 24.20 15.20
C GLY A 158 28.53 23.64 15.64
N SER A 159 27.82 22.98 14.74
CA SER A 159 26.48 22.41 14.91
C SER A 159 26.16 21.51 13.72
N PHE A 160 24.96 20.98 13.64
CA PHE A 160 24.38 20.35 12.45
C PHE A 160 23.12 21.09 12.02
N ILE A 161 22.67 20.85 10.78
CA ILE A 161 21.39 21.35 10.24
C ILE A 161 20.60 20.17 9.67
N CYS A 162 19.31 20.11 9.99
CA CYS A 162 18.38 19.18 9.37
C CYS A 162 17.73 19.78 8.12
N SER A 163 17.46 18.93 7.14
CA SER A 163 16.73 19.29 5.92
C SER A 163 15.77 18.16 5.55
N CYS A 164 14.64 18.52 4.96
CA CYS A 164 13.61 17.56 4.58
C CYS A 164 13.69 17.21 3.09
N GLY A 165 13.21 16.01 2.75
CA GLY A 165 13.04 15.59 1.36
C GLY A 165 11.94 16.37 0.64
N ALA A 166 11.80 16.15 -0.66
CA ALA A 166 10.68 16.71 -1.42
C ALA A 166 9.34 16.27 -0.82
N GLY A 167 8.35 17.17 -0.80
CA GLY A 167 7.03 16.94 -0.17
C GLY A 167 6.97 17.20 1.33
N TYR A 168 8.06 17.66 1.96
CA TYR A 168 8.12 17.91 3.40
C TYR A 168 8.78 19.24 3.74
N VAL A 169 8.37 19.85 4.85
CA VAL A 169 8.95 21.08 5.39
C VAL A 169 9.46 20.85 6.81
N LEU A 170 10.58 21.49 7.13
CA LEU A 170 11.15 21.40 8.48
C LEU A 170 10.27 22.20 9.43
N ASN A 171 9.84 21.55 10.51
CA ASN A 171 8.94 22.16 11.48
C ASN A 171 9.70 23.15 12.39
N ALA A 172 8.99 23.73 13.37
CA ALA A 172 9.55 24.75 14.26
C ALA A 172 10.65 24.25 15.21
N ASP A 173 10.74 22.93 15.47
CA ASP A 173 11.79 22.35 16.32
C ASP A 173 13.12 22.19 15.57
N GLY A 174 13.10 22.30 14.23
CA GLY A 174 14.28 22.23 13.39
C GLY A 174 14.84 20.81 13.21
N LEU A 175 14.12 19.77 13.64
CA LEU A 175 14.51 18.36 13.60
C LEU A 175 13.51 17.50 12.82
N ALA A 176 12.20 17.73 13.00
CA ALA A 176 11.15 16.93 12.37
C ALA A 176 10.63 17.55 11.06
N CYS A 177 10.17 16.67 10.17
CA CYS A 177 9.69 17.00 8.84
C CYS A 177 8.18 16.77 8.77
N ASP A 178 7.43 17.84 8.57
CA ASP A 178 5.98 17.80 8.42
C ASP A 178 5.62 17.67 6.95
N ASN A 179 4.54 16.92 6.66
CA ASN A 179 4.01 16.79 5.30
C ASN A 179 3.60 18.17 4.76
N VAL A 180 3.93 18.46 3.52
CA VAL A 180 3.39 19.62 2.82
C VAL A 180 2.03 19.24 2.27
N ASP A 181 0.97 19.92 2.68
CA ASP A 181 -0.33 19.79 2.00
C ASP A 181 -0.28 20.57 0.68
N GLU A 182 0.02 19.88 -0.43
CA GLU A 182 0.06 20.52 -1.74
C GLU A 182 -1.33 20.92 -2.24
N CYS A 183 -2.40 20.32 -1.73
CA CYS A 183 -3.77 20.63 -2.11
C CYS A 183 -4.24 21.98 -1.55
N ALA A 184 -3.66 22.44 -0.44
CA ALA A 184 -3.99 23.74 0.18
C ALA A 184 -3.72 24.94 -0.74
N THR A 185 -2.81 24.82 -1.71
CA THR A 185 -2.47 25.89 -2.65
C THR A 185 -2.80 25.50 -4.09
N ASN A 186 -3.68 26.28 -4.73
CA ASN A 186 -4.11 26.04 -6.12
C ASN A 186 -4.54 24.58 -6.41
N ASN A 187 -5.09 23.88 -5.41
CA ASN A 187 -5.54 22.48 -5.53
C ASN A 187 -4.44 21.54 -6.04
N GLY A 188 -3.17 21.75 -5.66
CA GLY A 188 -2.02 20.98 -6.17
C GLY A 188 -1.76 21.15 -7.67
N GLY A 189 -2.47 22.06 -8.36
CA GLY A 189 -2.50 22.14 -9.82
C GLY A 189 -3.42 21.11 -10.48
N CYS A 190 -4.15 20.30 -9.72
CA CYS A 190 -5.12 19.34 -10.26
C CYS A 190 -6.32 20.07 -10.89
N ALA A 191 -6.70 19.69 -12.10
CA ALA A 191 -7.94 20.12 -12.74
C ALA A 191 -9.19 19.49 -12.08
N GLY A 192 -9.04 18.27 -11.57
CA GLY A 192 -10.06 17.54 -10.80
C GLY A 192 -9.88 17.68 -9.28
N ASN A 193 -10.03 16.57 -8.56
CA ASN A 193 -9.89 16.52 -7.11
C ASN A 193 -8.43 16.24 -6.71
N CYS A 194 -7.90 17.03 -5.78
CA CYS A 194 -6.61 16.81 -5.15
C CYS A 194 -6.78 16.08 -3.81
N THR A 195 -5.95 15.09 -3.54
CA THR A 195 -5.84 14.44 -2.23
C THR A 195 -4.39 14.48 -1.74
N ASP A 196 -4.18 15.10 -0.58
CA ASP A 196 -2.87 15.14 0.09
C ASP A 196 -2.49 13.75 0.58
N THR A 197 -1.24 13.37 0.34
CA THR A 197 -0.67 12.08 0.76
C THR A 197 0.68 12.32 1.44
N VAL A 198 1.17 11.32 2.17
CA VAL A 198 2.44 11.48 2.90
C VAL A 198 3.60 11.59 1.90
N GLY A 199 4.13 12.81 1.75
CA GLY A 199 5.26 13.19 0.90
C GLY A 199 4.93 13.57 -0.54
N SER A 200 3.64 13.70 -0.89
CA SER A 200 3.17 14.05 -2.24
C SER A 200 1.66 14.31 -2.21
N PHE A 201 1.06 14.60 -3.35
CA PHE A 201 -0.39 14.60 -3.56
C PHE A 201 -0.76 13.73 -4.76
N ASN A 202 -2.04 13.39 -4.86
CA ASN A 202 -2.62 12.72 -6.03
C ASN A 202 -3.78 13.52 -6.60
N CYS A 203 -3.89 13.55 -7.93
CA CYS A 203 -5.06 14.07 -8.62
C CYS A 203 -5.99 12.94 -9.06
N SER A 204 -7.29 13.20 -9.05
CA SER A 204 -8.31 12.28 -9.57
C SER A 204 -9.39 13.06 -10.34
N CYS A 205 -10.01 12.41 -11.31
CA CYS A 205 -11.04 13.02 -12.15
C CYS A 205 -12.44 12.58 -11.73
N GLY A 206 -13.43 13.43 -12.01
CA GLY A 206 -14.84 13.08 -11.84
C GLY A 206 -15.30 12.04 -12.88
N ALA A 207 -16.53 11.56 -12.72
CA ALA A 207 -17.14 10.65 -13.68
C ALA A 207 -17.17 11.25 -15.10
N GLY A 208 -16.91 10.43 -16.13
CA GLY A 208 -16.83 10.86 -17.53
C GLY A 208 -15.46 11.42 -17.95
N TYR A 209 -14.44 11.38 -17.08
CA TYR A 209 -13.11 11.88 -17.38
C TYR A 209 -12.01 10.94 -16.91
N VAL A 210 -10.87 10.94 -17.61
CA VAL A 210 -9.65 10.23 -17.19
C VAL A 210 -8.53 11.21 -16.90
N LEU A 211 -7.67 10.87 -15.94
CA LEU A 211 -6.45 11.65 -15.71
C LEU A 211 -5.49 11.42 -16.88
N ASN A 212 -5.03 12.52 -17.47
CA ASN A 212 -4.15 12.45 -18.63
C ASN A 212 -2.71 12.09 -18.22
N ALA A 213 -1.80 12.06 -19.20
CA ALA A 213 -0.41 11.68 -18.97
C ALA A 213 0.41 12.67 -18.11
N ASP A 214 -0.04 13.92 -17.95
CA ASP A 214 0.63 14.90 -17.07
C ASP A 214 0.26 14.71 -15.59
N GLY A 215 -0.76 13.89 -15.30
CA GLY A 215 -1.18 13.57 -13.95
C GLY A 215 -1.94 14.70 -13.24
N LEU A 216 -2.29 15.78 -13.95
CA LEU A 216 -2.96 16.97 -13.41
C LEU A 216 -4.27 17.27 -14.14
N ALA A 217 -4.33 17.10 -15.46
CA ALA A 217 -5.52 17.43 -16.26
C ALA A 217 -6.46 16.23 -16.49
N CYS A 218 -7.74 16.53 -16.64
CA CYS A 218 -8.79 15.55 -16.87
C CYS A 218 -9.30 15.64 -18.31
N ASP A 219 -9.09 14.58 -19.07
CA ASP A 219 -9.53 14.47 -20.46
C ASP A 219 -10.90 13.78 -20.52
N ASN A 220 -11.75 14.22 -21.45
CA ASN A 220 -13.06 13.59 -21.67
C ASN A 220 -12.90 12.13 -22.05
N VAL A 221 -13.67 11.24 -21.42
CA VAL A 221 -13.81 9.86 -21.89
C VAL A 221 -14.75 9.89 -23.08
N ASP A 222 -14.33 9.41 -24.25
CA ASP A 222 -15.26 9.11 -25.34
C ASP A 222 -15.95 7.78 -25.02
N GLU A 223 -17.12 7.83 -24.37
CA GLU A 223 -17.86 6.61 -24.03
C GLU A 223 -18.40 5.91 -25.29
N CYS A 224 -18.56 6.62 -26.40
CA CYS A 224 -19.03 6.03 -27.66
C CYS A 224 -17.96 5.17 -28.34
N ALA A 225 -16.67 5.41 -28.07
CA ALA A 225 -15.57 4.60 -28.63
C ALA A 225 -15.60 3.14 -28.17
N THR A 226 -16.19 2.85 -27.01
CA THR A 226 -16.32 1.50 -26.45
C THR A 226 -17.78 1.08 -26.40
N ASN A 227 -18.12 -0.02 -27.07
CA ASN A 227 -19.49 -0.55 -27.10
C ASN A 227 -20.58 0.49 -27.44
N ASN A 228 -20.24 1.52 -28.22
CA ASN A 228 -21.18 2.59 -28.60
C ASN A 228 -21.87 3.24 -27.38
N GLY A 229 -21.17 3.40 -26.24
CA GLY A 229 -21.73 3.92 -24.99
C GLY A 229 -22.83 3.04 -24.38
N GLY A 230 -23.03 1.82 -24.88
CA GLY A 230 -24.19 1.00 -24.53
C GLY A 230 -25.49 1.44 -25.21
N CYS A 231 -25.46 2.41 -26.14
CA CYS A 231 -26.62 2.82 -26.90
C CYS A 231 -27.04 1.74 -27.90
N ALA A 232 -28.32 1.34 -27.89
CA ALA A 232 -28.91 0.51 -28.94
C ALA A 232 -29.03 1.25 -30.28
N GLY A 233 -29.13 2.58 -30.23
CA GLY A 233 -29.16 3.46 -31.39
C GLY A 233 -27.82 4.15 -31.67
N ASN A 234 -27.85 5.42 -32.08
CA ASN A 234 -26.64 6.21 -32.29
C ASN A 234 -26.17 6.83 -30.97
N CYS A 235 -24.88 6.68 -30.66
CA CYS A 235 -24.20 7.37 -29.57
C CYS A 235 -23.54 8.66 -30.06
N THR A 236 -23.61 9.72 -29.27
CA THR A 236 -22.84 10.96 -29.47
C THR A 236 -22.11 11.34 -28.19
N ASP A 237 -20.79 11.42 -28.29
CA ASP A 237 -19.92 11.86 -27.18
C ASP A 237 -20.19 13.33 -26.85
N THR A 238 -20.22 13.64 -25.56
CA THR A 238 -20.40 14.98 -25.02
C THR A 238 -19.42 15.23 -23.89
N VAL A 239 -19.20 16.49 -23.52
CA VAL A 239 -18.22 16.81 -22.48
C VAL A 239 -18.71 16.29 -21.11
N GLY A 240 -18.05 15.24 -20.62
CA GLY A 240 -18.28 14.54 -19.37
C GLY A 240 -19.37 13.46 -19.41
N SER A 241 -19.89 13.10 -20.59
CA SER A 241 -20.95 12.09 -20.75
C SER A 241 -21.19 11.75 -22.23
N PHE A 242 -22.22 10.97 -22.52
CA PHE A 242 -22.67 10.67 -23.87
C PHE A 242 -24.20 10.69 -23.95
N ASN A 243 -24.73 10.79 -25.16
CA ASN A 243 -26.18 10.72 -25.42
C ASN A 243 -26.50 9.63 -26.45
N CYS A 244 -27.60 8.92 -26.22
CA CYS A 244 -28.16 7.97 -27.17
C CYS A 244 -29.34 8.58 -27.95
N SER A 245 -29.51 8.16 -29.20
CA SER A 245 -30.66 8.53 -30.04
C SER A 245 -31.10 7.36 -30.92
N CYS A 246 -32.39 7.25 -31.20
CA CYS A 246 -32.94 6.13 -31.97
C CYS A 246 -33.20 6.48 -33.45
N GLY A 247 -33.08 5.47 -34.32
CA GLY A 247 -33.49 5.57 -35.72
C GLY A 247 -35.01 5.63 -35.90
N ALA A 248 -35.46 5.87 -37.13
CA ALA A 248 -36.88 5.98 -37.45
C ALA A 248 -37.68 4.70 -37.09
N GLY A 249 -38.82 4.86 -36.40
CA GLY A 249 -39.69 3.75 -35.98
C GLY A 249 -39.41 3.22 -34.56
N TYR A 250 -38.47 3.83 -33.85
CA TYR A 250 -38.08 3.47 -32.50
C TYR A 250 -38.01 4.73 -31.61
N VAL A 251 -38.25 4.56 -30.31
CA VAL A 251 -38.13 5.62 -29.30
C VAL A 251 -37.17 5.20 -28.21
N LEU A 252 -36.38 6.14 -27.70
CA LEU A 252 -35.49 5.89 -26.58
C LEU A 252 -36.36 5.63 -25.34
N ASN A 253 -36.13 4.48 -24.71
CA ASN A 253 -36.93 4.06 -23.56
C ASN A 253 -36.54 4.84 -22.29
N ALA A 254 -37.08 4.44 -21.13
CA ALA A 254 -36.82 5.11 -19.87
C ALA A 254 -35.38 4.94 -19.31
N ASP A 255 -34.64 3.92 -19.76
CA ASP A 255 -33.24 3.71 -19.33
C ASP A 255 -32.25 4.62 -20.09
N GLY A 256 -32.68 5.26 -21.18
CA GLY A 256 -31.87 6.19 -21.95
C GLY A 256 -30.84 5.53 -22.87
N LEU A 257 -30.82 4.21 -22.98
CA LEU A 257 -29.87 3.42 -23.76
C LEU A 257 -30.57 2.57 -24.84
N ALA A 258 -31.71 1.96 -24.52
CA ALA A 258 -32.43 1.06 -25.42
C ALA A 258 -33.48 1.76 -26.28
N CYS A 259 -33.64 1.24 -27.50
CA CYS A 259 -34.59 1.73 -28.49
C CYS A 259 -35.77 0.76 -28.60
N ASP A 260 -36.90 1.15 -28.04
CA ASP A 260 -38.12 0.35 -28.11
C ASP A 260 -38.82 0.56 -29.46
N SER A 261 -39.25 -0.53 -30.08
CA SER A 261 -40.14 -0.46 -31.24
C SER A 261 -41.39 0.29 -30.85
N VAL A 262 -41.87 1.19 -31.70
CA VAL A 262 -43.14 1.89 -31.47
C VAL A 262 -44.29 0.87 -31.57
N ILE A 263 -44.64 0.25 -30.43
CA ILE A 263 -45.77 -0.68 -30.32
C ILE A 263 -47.03 0.12 -30.61
N THR A 264 -47.54 -0.03 -31.83
CA THR A 264 -48.72 0.71 -32.26
C THR A 264 -49.95 -0.19 -32.07
N GLN A 265 -50.93 0.30 -31.31
CA GLN A 265 -52.24 -0.33 -31.25
C GLN A 265 -52.94 -0.09 -32.58
N ILE A 266 -53.24 -1.17 -33.31
CA ILE A 266 -53.88 -1.10 -34.62
C ILE A 266 -55.35 -1.49 -34.52
N THR A 267 -56.09 -1.31 -35.61
CA THR A 267 -57.50 -1.71 -35.69
C THR A 267 -57.62 -3.06 -36.40
N CYS A 268 -58.76 -3.76 -36.25
CA CYS A 268 -59.02 -4.97 -37.04
C CYS A 268 -59.03 -4.72 -38.56
N THR A 269 -59.11 -3.45 -38.96
CA THR A 269 -59.08 -3.01 -40.34
C THR A 269 -57.66 -2.71 -40.84
N THR A 270 -56.64 -2.65 -40.00
CA THR A 270 -55.31 -2.27 -40.46
C THR A 270 -54.68 -3.37 -41.32
N ASP A 271 -54.17 -2.99 -42.49
CA ASP A 271 -53.36 -3.84 -43.36
C ASP A 271 -51.87 -3.51 -43.26
N SER A 272 -51.02 -4.32 -43.91
CA SER A 272 -49.57 -4.17 -43.75
C SER A 272 -49.00 -2.98 -44.53
N THR A 273 -49.74 -2.36 -45.45
CA THR A 273 -49.31 -1.16 -46.17
C THR A 273 -49.36 0.08 -45.27
N GLU A 274 -50.26 0.09 -44.29
CA GLU A 274 -50.44 1.19 -43.32
C GLU A 274 -49.41 1.18 -42.18
N ILE A 275 -48.67 0.08 -42.00
CA ILE A 275 -47.71 -0.10 -40.91
C ILE A 275 -46.31 0.27 -41.39
N THR A 276 -45.56 1.10 -40.67
CA THR A 276 -44.17 1.43 -41.03
C THR A 276 -43.18 0.33 -40.63
N GLY A 277 -42.09 0.18 -41.39
CA GLY A 277 -41.03 -0.80 -41.11
C GLY A 277 -41.11 -2.07 -41.99
N GLN A 278 -39.95 -2.69 -42.23
CA GLN A 278 -39.87 -3.98 -42.94
C GLN A 278 -40.29 -5.14 -42.03
N THR A 279 -39.93 -5.05 -40.75
CA THR A 279 -40.49 -5.83 -39.65
C THR A 279 -41.40 -4.91 -38.84
N PHE A 280 -42.48 -5.46 -38.27
CA PHE A 280 -43.42 -4.70 -37.46
C PHE A 280 -43.95 -5.54 -36.29
N THR A 281 -44.17 -4.87 -35.15
CA THR A 281 -44.83 -5.44 -33.97
C THR A 281 -46.03 -4.58 -33.61
N VAL A 282 -47.21 -5.19 -33.58
CA VAL A 282 -48.48 -4.48 -33.41
C VAL A 282 -49.37 -5.17 -32.37
N VAL A 283 -50.22 -4.38 -31.72
CA VAL A 283 -51.24 -4.90 -30.79
C VAL A 283 -52.57 -4.98 -31.52
N CYS A 284 -53.06 -6.20 -31.67
CA CYS A 284 -54.36 -6.49 -32.26
C CYS A 284 -55.46 -6.51 -31.19
N PRO A 285 -56.58 -5.77 -31.39
CA PRO A 285 -57.72 -5.84 -30.50
C PRO A 285 -58.45 -7.19 -30.63
N GLY A 286 -59.28 -7.53 -29.64
CA GLY A 286 -60.13 -8.71 -29.71
C GLY A 286 -61.27 -8.58 -30.72
N GLY A 287 -61.75 -9.71 -31.22
CA GLY A 287 -62.93 -9.78 -32.10
C GLY A 287 -62.66 -9.54 -33.58
N CYS A 288 -61.42 -9.59 -34.06
CA CYS A 288 -61.07 -9.33 -35.47
C CYS A 288 -61.46 -10.44 -36.48
N LEU A 289 -62.51 -11.21 -36.20
CA LEU A 289 -63.06 -12.20 -37.14
C LEU A 289 -64.00 -11.56 -38.16
N THR A 290 -64.68 -10.48 -37.77
CA THR A 290 -65.68 -9.78 -38.60
C THR A 290 -65.04 -8.65 -39.40
N GLY A 291 -65.35 -8.57 -40.69
CA GLY A 291 -64.83 -7.53 -41.59
C GLY A 291 -63.51 -7.90 -42.27
N GLY A 292 -63.33 -7.39 -43.50
CA GLY A 292 -62.13 -7.61 -44.33
C GLY A 292 -61.95 -9.03 -44.85
N SER A 293 -61.48 -9.15 -46.10
CA SER A 293 -60.98 -10.42 -46.65
C SER A 293 -59.51 -10.59 -46.28
N VAL A 294 -59.07 -11.84 -46.19
CA VAL A 294 -57.66 -12.22 -46.10
C VAL A 294 -57.37 -13.11 -47.28
N TRP A 295 -56.32 -12.81 -48.03
CA TRP A 295 -55.93 -13.54 -49.22
C TRP A 295 -54.58 -14.20 -49.00
N GLY A 296 -54.51 -15.52 -49.15
CA GLY A 296 -53.30 -16.32 -48.87
C GLY A 296 -53.36 -17.19 -47.62
N THR A 297 -52.27 -17.93 -47.40
CA THR A 297 -52.05 -18.84 -46.26
C THR A 297 -50.55 -18.91 -46.00
N GLY A 298 -50.11 -18.70 -44.77
CA GLY A 298 -48.70 -18.51 -44.41
C GLY A 298 -48.12 -17.17 -44.89
N ILE A 299 -48.27 -16.89 -46.20
CA ILE A 299 -47.98 -15.60 -46.83
C ILE A 299 -49.29 -15.00 -47.34
N TYR A 300 -49.52 -13.73 -47.02
CA TYR A 300 -50.75 -12.98 -47.26
C TYR A 300 -50.48 -11.77 -48.16
N THR A 301 -51.44 -11.37 -49.00
CA THR A 301 -51.30 -10.11 -49.78
C THR A 301 -51.19 -8.92 -48.84
N SER A 302 -50.46 -7.87 -49.21
CA SER A 302 -50.19 -6.73 -48.30
C SER A 302 -51.43 -5.97 -47.85
N ASP A 303 -52.52 -6.00 -48.62
CA ASP A 303 -53.84 -5.45 -48.31
C ASP A 303 -54.74 -6.39 -47.46
N SER A 304 -54.24 -7.58 -47.09
CA SER A 304 -54.92 -8.45 -46.12
C SER A 304 -54.86 -7.85 -44.72
N ARG A 305 -55.95 -8.02 -43.95
CA ARG A 305 -56.03 -7.53 -42.56
C ARG A 305 -55.06 -8.30 -41.67
N VAL A 306 -54.11 -7.59 -41.07
CA VAL A 306 -52.99 -8.19 -40.31
C VAL A 306 -53.49 -9.02 -39.13
N CYS A 307 -54.41 -8.48 -38.31
CA CYS A 307 -54.92 -9.19 -37.14
C CYS A 307 -55.73 -10.45 -37.49
N LYS A 308 -56.49 -10.41 -38.59
CA LYS A 308 -57.27 -11.57 -39.03
C LYS A 308 -56.39 -12.64 -39.66
N ALA A 309 -55.36 -12.24 -40.41
CA ALA A 309 -54.34 -13.14 -40.91
C ALA A 309 -53.53 -13.77 -39.77
N ALA A 310 -53.23 -13.03 -38.71
CA ALA A 310 -52.54 -13.54 -37.52
C ALA A 310 -53.37 -14.60 -36.76
N ILE A 311 -54.70 -14.41 -36.65
CA ILE A 311 -55.60 -15.43 -36.10
C ILE A 311 -55.61 -16.66 -37.01
N HIS A 312 -55.77 -16.47 -38.32
CA HIS A 312 -55.73 -17.57 -39.29
C HIS A 312 -54.45 -18.39 -39.18
N ASP A 313 -53.29 -17.73 -39.10
CA ASP A 313 -51.97 -18.35 -38.99
C ASP A 313 -51.68 -18.94 -37.59
N GLY A 314 -52.56 -18.71 -36.61
CA GLY A 314 -52.46 -19.26 -35.26
C GLY A 314 -51.51 -18.49 -34.34
N ARG A 315 -51.21 -17.22 -34.64
CA ARG A 315 -50.27 -16.39 -33.86
C ARG A 315 -50.90 -15.71 -32.66
N ILE A 316 -52.18 -15.39 -32.74
CA ILE A 316 -52.94 -14.75 -31.67
C ILE A 316 -54.32 -15.40 -31.54
N PRO A 317 -54.89 -15.45 -30.31
CA PRO A 317 -56.26 -15.91 -30.10
C PRO A 317 -57.28 -14.88 -30.59
N THR A 318 -58.56 -15.26 -30.64
CA THR A 318 -59.67 -14.37 -31.04
C THR A 318 -59.89 -13.19 -30.09
N THR A 319 -59.33 -13.24 -28.88
CA THR A 319 -59.33 -12.16 -27.89
C THR A 319 -58.32 -11.05 -28.19
N GLY A 320 -57.49 -11.19 -29.23
CA GLY A 320 -56.43 -10.24 -29.57
C GLY A 320 -55.10 -10.58 -28.93
N GLY A 321 -54.09 -9.72 -29.14
CA GLY A 321 -52.73 -9.94 -28.65
C GLY A 321 -51.67 -9.19 -29.45
N VAL A 322 -50.42 -9.34 -29.03
CA VAL A 322 -49.26 -8.80 -29.74
C VAL A 322 -48.87 -9.76 -30.87
N VAL A 323 -48.62 -9.26 -32.07
CA VAL A 323 -48.10 -10.05 -33.19
C VAL A 323 -46.96 -9.33 -33.89
N THR A 324 -45.93 -10.10 -34.24
CA THR A 324 -44.80 -9.64 -35.05
C THR A 324 -44.89 -10.22 -36.45
N GLY A 325 -44.80 -9.37 -37.46
CA GLY A 325 -44.83 -9.74 -38.88
C GLY A 325 -43.72 -9.06 -39.67
N TYR A 326 -43.56 -9.47 -40.93
CA TYR A 326 -42.58 -8.89 -41.85
C TYR A 326 -43.15 -8.76 -43.26
N LYS A 327 -42.74 -7.70 -43.96
CA LYS A 327 -43.14 -7.42 -45.34
C LYS A 327 -42.23 -8.15 -46.33
N LEU A 328 -42.81 -8.52 -47.46
CA LEU A 328 -42.18 -9.30 -48.52
C LEU A 328 -42.54 -8.71 -49.89
N PRO A 329 -41.74 -8.99 -50.94
CA PRO A 329 -42.16 -8.81 -52.32
C PRO A 329 -43.46 -9.56 -52.63
N GLY A 330 -44.16 -9.11 -53.66
CA GLY A 330 -45.36 -9.78 -54.15
C GLY A 330 -45.13 -11.20 -54.63
N GLN A 331 -46.15 -12.07 -54.52
CA GLN A 331 -46.12 -13.43 -55.04
C GLN A 331 -46.96 -13.51 -56.34
N PRO A 332 -46.63 -14.41 -57.28
CA PRO A 332 -47.40 -14.60 -58.50
C PRO A 332 -48.78 -15.26 -58.26
N SER A 333 -48.99 -15.90 -57.11
CA SER A 333 -50.27 -16.49 -56.70
C SER A 333 -50.33 -16.74 -55.19
N TYR A 334 -51.54 -16.70 -54.62
CA TYR A 334 -51.82 -16.94 -53.20
C TYR A 334 -52.87 -18.04 -53.04
N GLN A 335 -52.60 -19.02 -52.19
CA GLN A 335 -53.50 -20.16 -51.94
C GLN A 335 -54.51 -19.87 -50.82
N ALA A 336 -55.71 -20.43 -50.91
CA ALA A 336 -56.71 -20.38 -49.84
C ALA A 336 -56.54 -21.54 -48.87
N SER A 337 -56.84 -21.33 -47.59
CA SER A 337 -57.02 -22.42 -46.64
C SER A 337 -58.05 -22.03 -45.56
N THR A 338 -58.36 -22.99 -44.69
CA THR A 338 -59.15 -22.74 -43.48
C THR A 338 -58.34 -23.23 -42.30
N GLN A 339 -57.96 -22.31 -41.42
CA GLN A 339 -57.14 -22.56 -40.24
C GLN A 339 -57.65 -21.70 -39.09
N ASN A 340 -57.58 -22.23 -37.86
CA ASN A 340 -57.90 -21.50 -36.64
C ASN A 340 -59.26 -20.77 -36.66
N GLY A 341 -60.27 -21.38 -37.29
CA GLY A 341 -61.62 -20.82 -37.40
C GLY A 341 -61.78 -19.67 -38.41
N VAL A 342 -60.75 -19.37 -39.21
CA VAL A 342 -60.78 -18.37 -40.29
C VAL A 342 -60.63 -19.07 -41.63
N THR A 343 -61.40 -18.67 -42.63
CA THR A 343 -61.25 -19.11 -44.03
C THR A 343 -60.73 -17.97 -44.89
N THR A 344 -59.59 -18.17 -45.54
CA THR A 344 -58.98 -17.20 -46.46
C THR A 344 -59.41 -17.44 -47.91
N ARG A 345 -59.05 -16.51 -48.81
CA ARG A 345 -59.34 -16.61 -50.24
C ARG A 345 -58.06 -16.73 -51.05
N ALA A 346 -58.15 -17.41 -52.19
CA ALA A 346 -57.07 -17.46 -53.16
C ALA A 346 -57.03 -16.13 -53.94
N TYR A 347 -55.85 -15.76 -54.43
CA TYR A 347 -55.67 -14.59 -55.28
C TYR A 347 -54.56 -14.81 -56.31
N GLY A 348 -54.60 -14.03 -57.40
CA GLY A 348 -53.56 -14.03 -58.44
C GLY A 348 -52.31 -13.27 -58.01
N SER A 349 -51.58 -12.72 -58.98
CA SER A 349 -50.38 -11.92 -58.70
C SER A 349 -50.73 -10.62 -57.96
N TYR A 350 -49.92 -10.24 -56.97
CA TYR A 350 -50.03 -8.97 -56.24
C TYR A 350 -48.64 -8.37 -56.02
N SER A 351 -48.53 -7.06 -55.82
CA SER A 351 -47.23 -6.35 -55.84
C SER A 351 -46.42 -6.47 -54.54
N SER A 352 -47.05 -6.79 -53.41
CA SER A 352 -46.38 -6.95 -52.11
C SER A 352 -47.14 -7.93 -51.20
N SER A 353 -46.45 -8.50 -50.22
CA SER A 353 -47.02 -9.46 -49.29
C SER A 353 -46.47 -9.28 -47.87
N PHE A 354 -47.01 -10.04 -46.92
CA PHE A 354 -46.46 -10.18 -45.58
C PHE A 354 -46.65 -11.62 -45.07
N GLY A 355 -45.90 -11.98 -44.04
CA GLY A 355 -46.02 -13.27 -43.36
C GLY A 355 -45.71 -13.17 -41.88
N PHE A 356 -45.86 -14.32 -41.21
CA PHE A 356 -45.50 -14.52 -39.81
C PHE A 356 -44.48 -15.68 -39.75
N SER A 357 -43.42 -15.58 -38.94
CA SER A 357 -42.22 -16.42 -39.12
C SER A 357 -42.49 -17.93 -38.84
N GLN A 358 -41.95 -18.82 -39.69
CA GLN A 358 -41.92 -20.30 -39.56
C GLN A 358 -40.52 -20.84 -39.97
N VAL A 359 -39.45 -20.06 -39.81
CA VAL A 359 -38.09 -20.51 -40.13
C VAL A 359 -37.52 -21.17 -38.88
N ASN A 360 -36.85 -22.33 -39.01
CA ASN A 360 -35.99 -22.84 -37.95
C ASN A 360 -34.62 -22.20 -38.10
N GLU A 361 -34.39 -21.09 -37.40
CA GLU A 361 -33.15 -20.32 -37.54
C GLU A 361 -31.94 -21.11 -36.98
N CYS A 362 -32.15 -22.04 -36.05
CA CYS A 362 -31.09 -22.88 -35.49
C CYS A 362 -30.47 -23.84 -36.51
N ALA A 363 -31.21 -24.22 -37.56
CA ALA A 363 -30.72 -25.13 -38.60
C ALA A 363 -29.62 -24.52 -39.48
N THR A 364 -29.44 -23.20 -39.46
CA THR A 364 -28.42 -22.50 -40.24
C THR A 364 -27.50 -21.70 -39.33
N ASN A 365 -26.20 -22.02 -39.31
CA ASN A 365 -25.20 -21.36 -38.47
C ASN A 365 -25.60 -21.22 -36.98
N ASN A 366 -26.35 -22.20 -36.43
CA ASN A 366 -26.83 -22.20 -35.05
C ASN A 366 -27.64 -20.93 -34.68
N GLY A 367 -28.37 -20.33 -35.63
CA GLY A 367 -29.06 -19.04 -35.42
C GLY A 367 -28.13 -17.85 -35.14
N GLY A 368 -26.81 -18.02 -35.25
CA GLY A 368 -25.82 -17.04 -34.80
C GLY A 368 -25.52 -17.09 -33.28
N CYS A 369 -26.09 -18.05 -32.53
CA CYS A 369 -25.79 -18.22 -31.11
C CYS A 369 -24.35 -18.70 -30.90
N ALA A 370 -23.63 -18.09 -29.95
CA ALA A 370 -22.37 -18.61 -29.44
C ALA A 370 -22.57 -19.87 -28.57
N GLY A 371 -23.70 -19.91 -27.84
CA GLY A 371 -24.13 -21.05 -27.02
C GLY A 371 -25.14 -21.97 -27.73
N ASN A 372 -26.16 -22.42 -26.98
CA ASN A 372 -27.21 -23.30 -27.50
C ASN A 372 -28.35 -22.51 -28.13
N CYS A 373 -28.75 -22.85 -29.36
CA CYS A 373 -29.92 -22.29 -30.03
C CYS A 373 -31.16 -23.19 -29.82
N THR A 374 -32.29 -22.58 -29.44
CA THR A 374 -33.60 -23.24 -29.39
C THR A 374 -34.57 -22.54 -30.35
N ASP A 375 -35.10 -23.30 -31.31
CA ASP A 375 -36.07 -22.81 -32.28
C ASP A 375 -37.44 -22.58 -31.61
N THR A 376 -38.08 -21.45 -31.91
CA THR A 376 -39.37 -21.07 -31.33
C THR A 376 -40.33 -20.62 -32.43
N VAL A 377 -41.64 -20.59 -32.15
CA VAL A 377 -42.61 -20.19 -33.18
C VAL A 377 -42.45 -18.70 -33.50
N GLY A 378 -41.80 -18.38 -34.61
CA GLY A 378 -41.61 -17.03 -35.10
C GLY A 378 -40.21 -16.43 -34.88
N SER A 379 -39.30 -17.14 -34.20
CA SER A 379 -37.92 -16.72 -33.89
C SER A 379 -37.11 -17.87 -33.26
N PHE A 380 -35.97 -17.58 -32.66
CA PHE A 380 -35.14 -18.52 -31.89
C PHE A 380 -34.61 -17.83 -30.63
N ILE A 381 -34.20 -18.63 -29.64
CA ILE A 381 -33.61 -18.12 -28.40
C ILE A 381 -32.25 -18.78 -28.18
N CYS A 382 -31.24 -17.98 -27.85
CA CYS A 382 -29.92 -18.47 -27.44
C CYS A 382 -29.85 -18.66 -25.93
N SER A 383 -29.04 -19.60 -25.48
CA SER A 383 -28.77 -19.85 -24.05
C SER A 383 -27.31 -20.23 -23.84
N CYS A 384 -26.76 -19.86 -22.70
CA CYS A 384 -25.35 -20.09 -22.37
C CYS A 384 -25.16 -21.30 -21.45
N GLY A 385 -23.97 -21.88 -21.50
CA GLY A 385 -23.56 -22.92 -20.55
C GLY A 385 -23.30 -22.36 -19.15
N ALA A 386 -23.08 -23.25 -18.17
CA ALA A 386 -22.70 -22.83 -16.82
C ALA A 386 -21.40 -21.98 -16.86
N GLY A 387 -21.33 -20.95 -16.01
CA GLY A 387 -20.23 -19.98 -15.98
C GLY A 387 -20.34 -18.85 -17.01
N TYR A 388 -21.42 -18.80 -17.79
CA TYR A 388 -21.64 -17.77 -18.80
C TYR A 388 -23.06 -17.20 -18.75
N VAL A 389 -23.22 -15.94 -19.12
CA VAL A 389 -24.51 -15.26 -19.24
C VAL A 389 -24.70 -14.75 -20.66
N LEU A 390 -25.95 -14.79 -21.12
CA LEU A 390 -26.30 -14.26 -22.43
C LEU A 390 -26.17 -12.73 -22.36
N ASN A 391 -25.40 -12.17 -23.27
CA ASN A 391 -25.16 -10.74 -23.32
C ASN A 391 -26.40 -10.00 -23.88
N ALA A 392 -26.32 -8.67 -23.96
CA ALA A 392 -27.44 -7.83 -24.38
C ALA A 392 -27.87 -8.03 -25.85
N ASP A 393 -27.01 -8.57 -26.72
CA ASP A 393 -27.36 -8.87 -28.11
C ASP A 393 -28.21 -10.14 -28.26
N GLY A 394 -28.31 -10.94 -27.18
CA GLY A 394 -29.11 -12.15 -27.15
C GLY A 394 -28.51 -13.33 -27.92
N LEU A 395 -27.24 -13.25 -28.35
CA LEU A 395 -26.54 -14.23 -29.18
C LEU A 395 -25.21 -14.68 -28.55
N ALA A 396 -24.43 -13.77 -27.98
CA ALA A 396 -23.12 -14.06 -27.41
C ALA A 396 -23.18 -14.40 -25.91
N CYS A 397 -22.21 -15.18 -25.46
CA CYS A 397 -22.10 -15.63 -24.07
C CYS A 397 -20.86 -15.00 -23.44
N ASP A 398 -21.08 -14.13 -22.46
CA ASP A 398 -20.04 -13.47 -21.72
C ASP A 398 -19.69 -14.29 -20.47
N ASN A 399 -18.40 -14.27 -20.08
CA ASN A 399 -17.95 -14.91 -18.86
C ASN A 399 -18.65 -14.28 -17.66
N VAL A 400 -19.14 -15.11 -16.73
CA VAL A 400 -19.61 -14.61 -15.43
C VAL A 400 -18.40 -14.45 -14.54
N ASP A 401 -18.17 -13.24 -14.05
CA ASP A 401 -17.22 -13.03 -12.96
C ASP A 401 -17.87 -13.46 -11.64
N GLU A 402 -17.62 -14.69 -11.20
CA GLU A 402 -18.17 -15.18 -9.93
C GLU A 402 -17.55 -14.47 -8.72
N CYS A 403 -16.37 -13.86 -8.85
CA CYS A 403 -15.71 -13.14 -7.76
C CYS A 403 -16.38 -11.79 -7.47
N ALA A 404 -17.02 -11.18 -8.46
CA ALA A 404 -17.74 -9.91 -8.30
C ALA A 404 -18.90 -9.99 -7.29
N THR A 405 -19.47 -11.18 -7.07
CA THR A 405 -20.57 -11.39 -6.12
C THR A 405 -20.14 -12.30 -4.98
N ASN A 406 -20.17 -11.79 -3.74
CA ASN A 406 -19.82 -12.54 -2.54
C ASN A 406 -18.46 -13.28 -2.64
N ASN A 407 -17.50 -12.71 -3.38
CA ASN A 407 -16.16 -13.27 -3.57
C ASN A 407 -16.16 -14.73 -4.08
N GLY A 408 -17.12 -15.12 -4.92
CA GLY A 408 -17.29 -16.50 -5.39
C GLY A 408 -17.61 -17.52 -4.28
N GLY A 409 -17.90 -17.06 -3.06
CA GLY A 409 -17.98 -17.91 -1.87
C GLY A 409 -16.61 -18.32 -1.30
N CYS A 410 -15.50 -17.82 -1.84
CA CYS A 410 -14.16 -18.07 -1.32
C CYS A 410 -13.98 -17.41 0.06
N ALA A 411 -13.43 -18.14 1.03
CA ALA A 411 -12.99 -17.58 2.31
C ALA A 411 -11.68 -16.78 2.17
N GLY A 412 -10.84 -17.14 1.20
CA GLY A 412 -9.59 -16.45 0.86
C GLY A 412 -9.75 -15.55 -0.38
N ASN A 413 -8.76 -15.56 -1.26
CA ASN A 413 -8.77 -14.78 -2.49
C ASN A 413 -9.49 -15.53 -3.62
N CYS A 414 -10.42 -14.86 -4.30
CA CYS A 414 -11.07 -15.34 -5.51
C CYS A 414 -10.35 -14.77 -6.75
N THR A 415 -10.16 -15.61 -7.76
CA THR A 415 -9.70 -15.19 -9.09
C THR A 415 -10.65 -15.74 -10.16
N ASP A 416 -11.24 -14.83 -10.93
CA ASP A 416 -12.10 -15.17 -12.08
C ASP A 416 -11.28 -15.83 -13.18
N THR A 417 -11.88 -16.82 -13.84
CA THR A 417 -11.30 -17.53 -14.98
C THR A 417 -12.37 -17.74 -16.06
N VAL A 418 -11.94 -18.06 -17.28
CA VAL A 418 -12.91 -18.25 -18.38
C VAL A 418 -13.77 -19.50 -18.11
N GLY A 419 -15.03 -19.28 -17.78
CA GLY A 419 -16.09 -20.26 -17.51
C GLY A 419 -16.16 -20.77 -16.07
N SER A 420 -15.42 -20.20 -15.12
CA SER A 420 -15.36 -20.61 -13.70
C SER A 420 -14.54 -19.61 -12.88
N PHE A 421 -14.37 -19.86 -11.59
CA PHE A 421 -13.42 -19.16 -10.72
C PHE A 421 -12.52 -20.15 -9.97
N ASN A 422 -11.47 -19.63 -9.32
CA ASN A 422 -10.64 -20.38 -8.38
C ASN A 422 -10.47 -19.61 -7.07
N CYS A 423 -10.45 -20.34 -5.95
CA CYS A 423 -10.12 -19.81 -4.63
C CYS A 423 -8.67 -20.14 -4.26
N SER A 424 -8.03 -19.26 -3.48
CA SER A 424 -6.71 -19.48 -2.90
C SER A 424 -6.63 -18.92 -1.49
N CYS A 425 -5.78 -19.52 -0.65
CA CYS A 425 -5.63 -19.14 0.75
C CYS A 425 -4.36 -18.31 0.99
N GLY A 426 -4.40 -17.45 2.00
CA GLY A 426 -3.22 -16.72 2.48
C GLY A 426 -2.19 -17.63 3.17
N ALA A 427 -1.03 -17.06 3.51
CA ALA A 427 0.00 -17.78 4.26
C ALA A 427 -0.53 -18.29 5.61
N GLY A 428 -0.14 -19.51 6.00
CA GLY A 428 -0.62 -20.19 7.21
C GLY A 428 -1.94 -20.95 7.04
N TYR A 429 -2.51 -20.99 5.83
CA TYR A 429 -3.77 -21.67 5.54
C TYR A 429 -3.68 -22.52 4.28
N VAL A 430 -4.54 -23.55 4.20
CA VAL A 430 -4.67 -24.43 3.04
C VAL A 430 -6.12 -24.52 2.60
N LEU A 431 -6.35 -24.57 1.29
CA LEU A 431 -7.69 -24.74 0.74
C LEU A 431 -8.20 -26.14 1.09
N ASN A 432 -9.40 -26.20 1.66
CA ASN A 432 -9.98 -27.46 2.09
C ASN A 432 -10.57 -28.26 0.89
N ALA A 433 -11.24 -29.37 1.18
CA ALA A 433 -11.80 -30.25 0.16
C ALA A 433 -13.00 -29.66 -0.62
N ASP A 434 -13.69 -28.66 -0.08
CA ASP A 434 -14.80 -27.99 -0.78
C ASP A 434 -14.31 -26.96 -1.80
N GLY A 435 -13.02 -26.59 -1.75
CA GLY A 435 -12.40 -25.67 -2.69
C GLY A 435 -12.75 -24.19 -2.44
N LEU A 436 -13.43 -23.86 -1.34
CA LEU A 436 -13.88 -22.52 -0.99
C LEU A 436 -13.30 -22.03 0.33
N ALA A 437 -13.26 -22.90 1.35
CA ALA A 437 -12.81 -22.52 2.69
C ALA A 437 -11.32 -22.79 2.93
N CYS A 438 -10.73 -21.96 3.81
CA CYS A 438 -9.32 -22.00 4.17
C CYS A 438 -9.17 -22.53 5.60
N ASP A 439 -8.54 -23.70 5.72
CA ASP A 439 -8.26 -24.32 7.01
C ASP A 439 -6.89 -23.90 7.52
N ASN A 440 -6.78 -23.68 8.84
CA ASN A 440 -5.50 -23.37 9.48
C ASN A 440 -4.51 -24.50 9.25
N VAL A 441 -3.30 -24.17 8.79
CA VAL A 441 -2.20 -25.13 8.74
C VAL A 441 -1.64 -25.25 10.15
N ASN A 442 -1.61 -26.47 10.69
CA ASN A 442 -0.92 -26.71 11.94
C ASN A 442 0.57 -26.93 11.67
N GLU A 443 1.38 -25.88 11.81
CA GLU A 443 2.82 -25.98 11.56
C GLU A 443 3.54 -26.84 12.59
N CYS A 444 3.00 -26.98 13.81
CA CYS A 444 3.56 -27.84 14.85
C CYS A 444 3.47 -29.34 14.51
N ALA A 445 2.52 -29.74 13.66
CA ALA A 445 2.34 -31.13 13.26
C ALA A 445 3.52 -31.66 12.43
N THR A 446 4.28 -30.76 11.78
CA THR A 446 5.45 -31.13 10.97
C THR A 446 6.71 -30.55 11.60
N ASN A 447 7.65 -31.42 12.00
CA ASN A 447 8.93 -31.02 12.59
C ASN A 447 8.81 -30.00 13.76
N ASN A 448 7.72 -30.07 14.55
CA ASN A 448 7.45 -29.16 15.68
C ASN A 448 7.51 -27.67 15.29
N GLY A 449 7.14 -27.30 14.05
CA GLY A 449 7.27 -25.93 13.54
C GLY A 449 8.71 -25.43 13.44
N GLY A 450 9.71 -26.29 13.65
CA GLY A 450 11.11 -25.88 13.81
C GLY A 450 11.46 -25.37 15.21
N CYS A 451 10.53 -25.36 16.16
CA CYS A 451 10.79 -24.96 17.54
C CYS A 451 11.74 -25.93 18.24
N ALA A 452 12.76 -25.40 18.92
CA ALA A 452 13.62 -26.19 19.82
C ALA A 452 12.90 -26.56 21.14
N GLY A 453 11.97 -25.69 21.59
CA GLY A 453 11.13 -25.90 22.76
C GLY A 453 9.73 -26.41 22.41
N ASN A 454 8.70 -25.88 23.09
CA ASN A 454 7.30 -26.23 22.85
C ASN A 454 6.73 -25.40 21.70
N CYS A 455 6.10 -26.06 20.73
CA CYS A 455 5.32 -25.42 19.67
C CYS A 455 3.84 -25.38 20.04
N THR A 456 3.19 -24.23 19.84
CA THR A 456 1.74 -24.08 19.96
C THR A 456 1.18 -23.51 18.66
N ASP A 457 0.31 -24.29 18.02
CA ASP A 457 -0.42 -23.88 16.83
C ASP A 457 -1.37 -22.72 17.15
N THR A 458 -1.43 -21.73 16.26
CA THR A 458 -2.28 -20.55 16.38
C THR A 458 -3.00 -20.28 15.08
N VAL A 459 -4.04 -19.47 15.09
CA VAL A 459 -4.80 -19.17 13.87
C VAL A 459 -3.92 -18.33 12.92
N GLY A 460 -3.51 -18.94 11.81
CA GLY A 460 -2.69 -18.39 10.74
C GLY A 460 -1.18 -18.45 10.97
N SER A 461 -0.71 -19.09 12.04
CA SER A 461 0.72 -19.20 12.37
C SER A 461 0.96 -20.16 13.55
N PHE A 462 2.17 -20.16 14.10
CA PHE A 462 2.52 -20.91 15.30
C PHE A 462 3.45 -20.09 16.19
N ASN A 463 3.51 -20.43 17.48
CA ASN A 463 4.43 -19.82 18.44
C ASN A 463 5.32 -20.88 19.09
N CYS A 464 6.60 -20.54 19.26
CA CYS A 464 7.54 -21.32 20.06
C CYS A 464 7.67 -20.75 21.47
N SER A 465 7.86 -21.62 22.46
CA SER A 465 8.13 -21.24 23.84
C SER A 465 9.19 -22.14 24.46
N CYS A 466 9.95 -21.60 25.41
CA CYS A 466 11.02 -22.31 26.08
C CYS A 466 10.61 -22.77 27.49
N GLY A 467 11.21 -23.87 27.95
CA GLY A 467 11.04 -24.34 29.32
C GLY A 467 11.75 -23.42 30.34
N ALA A 468 11.54 -23.68 31.64
CA ALA A 468 12.22 -22.96 32.71
C ALA A 468 13.75 -23.07 32.58
N GLY A 469 14.47 -21.98 32.84
CA GLY A 469 15.92 -21.87 32.66
C GLY A 469 16.36 -21.49 31.24
N TYR A 470 15.43 -21.23 30.31
CA TYR A 470 15.73 -20.86 28.93
C TYR A 470 14.88 -19.68 28.45
N VAL A 471 15.42 -18.90 27.51
CA VAL A 471 14.70 -17.81 26.83
C VAL A 471 14.69 -18.04 25.32
N LEU A 472 13.60 -17.64 24.68
CA LEU A 472 13.52 -17.69 23.22
C LEU A 472 14.48 -16.67 22.64
N ASN A 473 15.33 -17.10 21.73
CA ASN A 473 16.34 -16.24 21.12
C ASN A 473 15.70 -15.31 20.04
N ALA A 474 16.54 -14.51 19.37
CA ALA A 474 16.07 -13.54 18.38
C ALA A 474 15.47 -14.16 17.09
N ASP A 475 15.74 -15.45 16.80
CA ASP A 475 15.15 -16.13 15.63
C ASP A 475 13.74 -16.65 15.89
N GLY A 476 13.29 -16.63 17.15
CA GLY A 476 11.94 -17.04 17.55
C GLY A 476 11.71 -18.55 17.55
N LEU A 477 12.73 -19.37 17.32
CA LEU A 477 12.65 -20.83 17.21
C LEU A 477 13.54 -21.54 18.25
N ALA A 478 14.74 -21.02 18.51
CA ALA A 478 15.72 -21.62 19.42
C ALA A 478 15.64 -21.07 20.85
N CYS A 479 16.04 -21.92 21.81
CA CYS A 479 16.03 -21.62 23.23
C CYS A 479 17.46 -21.50 23.76
N ASP A 480 17.82 -20.31 24.23
CA ASP A 480 19.13 -20.02 24.82
C ASP A 480 19.08 -20.21 26.34
N ASN A 481 20.15 -20.76 26.93
CA ASN A 481 20.27 -20.90 28.38
C ASN A 481 20.25 -19.53 29.06
N VAL A 482 19.48 -19.39 30.13
CA VAL A 482 19.52 -18.20 30.97
C VAL A 482 20.66 -18.34 31.96
N ASP A 483 21.61 -17.41 31.92
CA ASP A 483 22.62 -17.33 32.99
C ASP A 483 22.03 -16.59 34.19
N GLU A 484 21.47 -17.33 35.16
CA GLU A 484 20.88 -16.74 36.36
C GLU A 484 21.91 -16.06 37.27
N CYS A 485 23.20 -16.37 37.13
CA CYS A 485 24.27 -15.76 37.92
C CYS A 485 24.49 -14.28 37.55
N THR A 486 24.13 -13.86 36.34
CA THR A 486 24.23 -12.46 35.90
C THR A 486 23.29 -11.52 36.65
N THR A 487 22.19 -12.04 37.19
CA THR A 487 21.16 -11.25 37.87
C THR A 487 21.13 -11.62 39.35
N ASN A 488 21.51 -10.68 40.22
CA ASN A 488 21.57 -10.88 41.67
C ASN A 488 22.35 -12.15 42.09
N ASN A 489 23.36 -12.57 41.32
CA ASN A 489 24.17 -13.76 41.58
C ASN A 489 23.33 -15.05 41.74
N GLY A 490 22.21 -15.18 41.01
CA GLY A 490 21.25 -16.29 41.15
C GLY A 490 20.57 -16.36 42.53
N GLY A 491 20.73 -15.34 43.38
CA GLY A 491 20.34 -15.41 44.80
C GLY A 491 21.31 -16.20 45.67
N CYS A 492 22.46 -16.65 45.14
CA CYS A 492 23.49 -17.33 45.91
C CYS A 492 24.20 -16.37 46.88
N ALA A 493 24.35 -16.77 48.14
CA ALA A 493 25.19 -16.05 49.12
C ALA A 493 26.69 -16.28 48.88
N GLY A 494 27.05 -17.39 48.22
CA GLY A 494 28.42 -17.75 47.83
C GLY A 494 28.67 -17.56 46.33
N ASN A 495 29.44 -18.46 45.73
CA ASN A 495 29.72 -18.44 44.29
C ASN A 495 28.56 -19.09 43.52
N CYS A 496 28.07 -18.39 42.49
CA CYS A 496 27.12 -18.93 41.53
C CYS A 496 27.87 -19.50 40.31
N THR A 497 27.46 -20.67 39.83
CA THR A 497 27.91 -21.26 38.57
C THR A 497 26.70 -21.57 37.71
N ASP A 498 26.62 -20.95 36.53
CA ASP A 498 25.61 -21.23 35.53
C ASP A 498 25.75 -22.67 35.01
N THR A 499 24.62 -23.34 34.79
CA THR A 499 24.54 -24.68 34.23
C THR A 499 23.44 -24.74 33.18
N VAL A 500 23.44 -25.78 32.34
CA VAL A 500 22.43 -25.89 31.28
C VAL A 500 21.04 -26.11 31.89
N GLY A 501 20.18 -25.10 31.81
CA GLY A 501 18.79 -25.05 32.28
C GLY A 501 18.60 -24.68 33.76
N SER A 502 19.66 -24.28 34.47
CA SER A 502 19.62 -23.92 35.91
C SER A 502 20.96 -23.33 36.33
N PHE A 503 21.09 -22.92 37.59
CA PHE A 503 22.36 -22.56 38.21
C PHE A 503 22.64 -23.40 39.45
N THR A 504 23.88 -23.36 39.94
CA THR A 504 24.26 -23.99 41.22
C THR A 504 25.04 -23.01 42.10
N CYS A 505 24.75 -23.01 43.40
CA CYS A 505 25.48 -22.23 44.40
C CYS A 505 26.55 -23.09 45.09
N SER A 506 27.69 -22.50 45.42
CA SER A 506 28.75 -23.14 46.20
C SER A 506 29.33 -22.18 47.24
N CYS A 507 29.86 -22.73 48.33
CA CYS A 507 30.41 -21.95 49.43
C CYS A 507 31.94 -21.91 49.42
N GLY A 508 32.50 -20.81 49.90
CA GLY A 508 33.93 -20.69 50.16
C GLY A 508 34.39 -21.65 51.28
N ALA A 509 35.71 -21.82 51.40
CA ALA A 509 36.31 -22.75 52.35
C ALA A 509 35.85 -22.50 53.80
N GLY A 510 35.42 -23.56 54.48
CA GLY A 510 34.95 -23.50 55.88
C GLY A 510 33.45 -23.24 56.06
N TYR A 511 32.66 -23.17 54.98
CA TYR A 511 31.20 -23.02 55.02
C TYR A 511 30.52 -24.13 54.20
N VAL A 512 29.29 -24.48 54.55
CA VAL A 512 28.49 -25.53 53.91
C VAL A 512 27.21 -24.91 53.36
N LEU A 513 26.81 -25.35 52.16
CA LEU A 513 25.55 -24.90 51.55
C LEU A 513 24.38 -25.42 52.39
N ASN A 514 23.48 -24.53 52.75
CA ASN A 514 22.33 -24.84 53.59
C ASN A 514 21.24 -25.61 52.82
N ALA A 515 20.17 -26.00 53.53
CA ALA A 515 19.13 -26.87 52.99
C ALA A 515 18.30 -26.27 51.83
N ASN A 516 18.26 -24.94 51.67
CA ASN A 516 17.58 -24.30 50.54
C ASN A 516 18.49 -24.11 49.31
N GLY A 517 19.76 -24.55 49.40
CA GLY A 517 20.69 -24.51 48.28
C GLY A 517 21.19 -23.13 47.90
N MET A 518 20.92 -22.09 48.69
CA MET A 518 21.25 -20.69 48.32
C MET A 518 22.16 -19.98 49.33
N ALA A 519 22.21 -20.37 50.60
CA ALA A 519 23.03 -19.69 51.62
C ALA A 519 24.16 -20.56 52.19
N CYS A 520 25.20 -19.92 52.73
CA CYS A 520 26.38 -20.57 53.27
C CYS A 520 26.43 -20.46 54.80
N ASP A 521 26.25 -21.59 55.47
CA ASP A 521 26.28 -21.68 56.93
C ASP A 521 27.61 -22.24 57.41
N SER A 522 28.11 -21.78 58.56
CA SER A 522 29.27 -22.41 59.19
C SER A 522 28.93 -23.84 59.63
N PRO A 523 29.80 -24.84 59.40
CA PRO A 523 29.63 -26.18 59.93
C PRO A 523 29.66 -26.10 61.45
N VAL A 524 28.50 -26.25 62.08
CA VAL A 524 28.35 -26.16 63.53
C VAL A 524 29.11 -27.32 64.19
N GLY A 525 30.20 -26.99 64.89
CA GLY A 525 30.91 -27.88 65.81
C GLY A 525 30.77 -27.42 67.25
N ALA A 526 29.93 -28.14 68.01
CA ALA A 526 29.94 -28.36 69.47
C ALA A 526 30.07 -27.17 70.45
N GLY A 527 29.00 -26.92 71.25
CA GLY A 527 29.17 -26.37 72.59
C GLY A 527 27.95 -25.70 73.24
N SER A 528 27.25 -26.46 74.08
CA SER A 528 26.47 -26.02 75.26
C SER A 528 24.94 -26.10 75.15
N THR A 529 24.44 -27.30 75.43
CA THR A 529 23.10 -27.56 75.93
C THR A 529 22.91 -26.94 77.31
N THR A 530 22.01 -25.97 77.41
CA THR A 530 21.23 -25.76 78.65
C THR A 530 19.76 -25.54 78.28
N ILE A 531 18.92 -26.52 78.60
CA ILE A 531 17.47 -26.37 78.67
C ILE A 531 17.12 -26.20 80.15
N LYS A 532 16.37 -25.14 80.51
CA LYS A 532 15.19 -25.16 81.40
C LYS A 532 14.55 -23.75 81.57
N PRO A 533 13.27 -23.64 82.00
CA PRO A 533 12.19 -23.08 81.15
C PRO A 533 11.37 -21.94 81.80
N VAL A 534 10.32 -21.51 81.08
CA VAL A 534 9.12 -20.72 81.50
C VAL A 534 9.27 -19.20 81.56
N GLY A 535 8.36 -18.51 80.84
CA GLY A 535 8.07 -17.09 81.04
C GLY A 535 7.03 -16.57 80.04
N ALA A 536 5.81 -16.35 80.51
CA ALA A 536 4.66 -15.81 79.78
C ALA A 536 4.78 -14.31 79.43
N GLY A 537 3.97 -13.85 78.46
CA GLY A 537 3.73 -12.42 78.16
C GLY A 537 3.78 -12.15 76.65
N SER A 538 2.67 -12.04 75.90
CA SER A 538 1.81 -10.83 75.79
C SER A 538 2.68 -9.60 75.45
N THR A 539 2.58 -8.87 74.34
CA THR A 539 1.43 -8.35 73.57
C THR A 539 1.98 -7.63 72.33
N MET A 540 1.26 -7.62 71.20
CA MET A 540 0.86 -6.40 70.49
C MET A 540 0.11 -6.73 69.17
N LYS A 541 -1.20 -6.47 69.20
CA LYS A 541 -2.05 -6.00 68.09
C LYS A 541 -2.31 -4.49 68.39
N PRO A 542 -2.86 -3.62 67.49
CA PRO A 542 -3.76 -3.97 66.37
C PRO A 542 -3.68 -3.08 65.08
N SER A 543 -4.48 -3.49 64.08
CA SER A 543 -5.19 -2.67 63.04
C SER A 543 -4.36 -2.06 61.89
N ALA A 544 -4.79 -2.02 60.62
CA ALA A 544 -6.13 -2.08 59.99
C ALA A 544 -6.05 -2.74 58.57
N VAL A 545 -6.98 -3.60 58.15
CA VAL A 545 -8.20 -3.36 57.30
C VAL A 545 -7.86 -2.65 55.97
N ILE A 546 -8.10 -3.22 54.78
CA ILE A 546 -9.36 -3.21 53.99
C ILE A 546 -9.22 -4.26 52.85
N LEU A 547 -10.11 -5.28 52.78
CA LEU A 547 -11.15 -5.53 51.74
C LEU A 547 -10.59 -5.68 50.30
N MET A 548 -10.81 -6.75 49.54
CA MET A 548 -12.13 -7.24 49.12
C MET A 548 -12.05 -8.62 48.45
N THR A 549 -13.07 -9.43 48.75
CA THR A 549 -13.55 -10.69 48.13
C THR A 549 -13.72 -10.57 46.60
N LEU A 550 -13.66 -11.63 45.77
CA LEU A 550 -14.58 -12.77 45.77
C LEU A 550 -14.05 -13.92 44.88
N VAL A 551 -14.34 -15.13 45.35
CA VAL A 551 -14.12 -16.45 44.74
C VAL A 551 -15.31 -16.77 43.82
N MET A 552 -15.09 -17.45 42.68
CA MET A 552 -15.67 -18.78 42.42
C MET A 552 -15.48 -19.24 40.97
N THR A 553 -14.62 -20.24 40.87
CA THR A 553 -14.71 -21.44 40.02
C THR A 553 -16.14 -21.98 39.89
N MET A 554 -16.51 -22.52 38.72
CA MET A 554 -16.55 -23.98 38.47
C MET A 554 -17.27 -24.33 37.17
N TRP A 555 -16.69 -25.32 36.50
CA TRP A 555 -17.28 -26.41 35.72
C TRP A 555 -18.80 -26.41 35.44
N GLY A 556 -19.13 -26.71 34.17
CA GLY A 556 -19.79 -27.97 33.85
C GLY A 556 -21.18 -27.92 33.20
N LEU A 557 -21.19 -28.23 31.90
CA LEU A 557 -22.09 -29.16 31.18
C LEU A 557 -23.46 -28.68 30.62
N LEU A 558 -23.61 -29.07 29.34
CA LEU A 558 -24.79 -29.55 28.59
C LEU A 558 -25.63 -28.55 27.76
N ARG A 559 -25.56 -28.80 26.43
CA ARG A 559 -26.61 -28.86 25.39
C ARG A 559 -27.58 -27.67 25.29
N GLU A 560 -27.51 -26.97 24.15
CA GLU A 560 -28.35 -27.24 22.95
C GLU A 560 -27.54 -26.93 21.69
#